data_AF-A0A316DFC0-F1
#
_entry.id   AF-A0A316DFC0-F1
#
_cell.length_a   1.000
_cell.length_b   1.000
_cell.length_c   1.000
_cell.angle_alpha   90.00
_cell.angle_beta   90.00
_cell.angle_gamma   90.00
#
_symmetry.space_group_name_H-M   'P 1'
#
loop_
_entity.id
_entity.type
_entity.pdbx_description
1 polymer ?
#
loop_
_entity_poly.entity_id
_entity_poly.type
_entity_poly.pdbx_seq_one_letter_code
_entity_poly.pdbx_strand_id
1 'polypeptide(L)'
;MKAITDIPKRKYDGYVWFSDQKEPVTLIQKEYSFEDTKENPFVIEALLWNAEEEISIMVRHTGKYHIQEFKLDELPAEHELVEKVYLPHRLGDKVKHVCFKQLWIPEEDKLCEKMEVMTMKALIFTGFKYSTEKN
;
A
#
# COMPACT_ATOMS: atom_id res chain seq x y z
N MET A 1 -13.66 12.54 5.95
CA MET A 1 -13.11 11.29 5.38
C MET A 1 -12.50 11.63 4.04
N LYS A 2 -11.31 11.13 3.72
CA LYS A 2 -10.64 11.37 2.44
C LYS A 2 -11.41 10.65 1.34
N ALA A 3 -11.78 11.35 0.27
CA ALA A 3 -12.36 10.74 -0.92
C ALA A 3 -11.26 10.09 -1.76
N ILE A 4 -11.62 9.11 -2.59
CA ILE A 4 -10.65 8.44 -3.47
C ILE A 4 -10.04 9.42 -4.48
N THR A 5 -10.81 10.41 -4.91
CA THR A 5 -10.39 11.51 -5.79
C THR A 5 -9.42 12.47 -5.13
N ASP A 6 -9.26 12.45 -3.81
CA ASP A 6 -8.29 13.28 -3.08
C ASP A 6 -6.89 12.67 -3.09
N ILE A 7 -6.72 11.47 -3.66
CA ILE A 7 -5.41 10.85 -3.83
C ILE A 7 -4.65 11.61 -4.93
N PRO A 8 -3.48 12.20 -4.62
CA PRO A 8 -2.78 13.04 -5.59
C PRO A 8 -2.31 12.25 -6.79
N LYS A 9 -2.37 12.90 -7.96
CA LYS A 9 -1.78 12.38 -9.19
C LYS A 9 -0.25 12.35 -9.06
N ARG A 10 0.34 11.15 -9.13
CA ARG A 10 1.79 10.93 -9.06
C ARG A 10 2.19 9.71 -9.88
N LYS A 11 3.50 9.49 -10.02
CA LYS A 11 4.04 8.21 -10.49
C LYS A 11 3.97 7.17 -9.38
N TYR A 12 3.30 6.06 -9.64
CA TYR A 12 3.18 4.97 -8.69
C TYR A 12 3.70 3.66 -9.27
N ASP A 13 4.36 2.88 -8.42
CA ASP A 13 4.39 1.42 -8.51
C ASP A 13 3.27 0.85 -7.67
N GLY A 14 2.54 -0.15 -8.18
CA GLY A 14 1.42 -0.69 -7.44
C GLY A 14 0.35 -1.31 -8.32
N TYR A 15 -0.87 -1.35 -7.81
CA TYR A 15 -2.01 -1.75 -8.61
C TYR A 15 -3.30 -1.11 -8.13
N VAL A 16 -4.28 -1.10 -9.03
CA VAL A 16 -5.67 -0.70 -8.76
C VAL A 16 -6.60 -1.79 -9.24
N TRP A 17 -7.47 -2.28 -8.37
CA TRP A 17 -8.45 -3.30 -8.70
C TRP A 17 -9.86 -2.72 -8.71
N PHE A 18 -10.47 -2.68 -9.89
CA PHE A 18 -11.85 -2.24 -10.10
C PHE A 18 -12.87 -3.37 -9.95
N SER A 19 -14.09 -3.00 -9.57
CA SER A 19 -15.19 -3.93 -9.27
C SER A 19 -15.69 -4.73 -10.46
N ASP A 20 -15.47 -4.26 -11.67
CA ASP A 20 -15.85 -4.92 -12.93
C ASP A 20 -14.70 -5.75 -13.54
N GLN A 21 -13.50 -5.72 -12.95
CA GLN A 21 -12.32 -6.41 -13.47
C GLN A 21 -12.03 -7.71 -12.72
N LYS A 22 -11.66 -8.76 -13.46
CA LYS A 22 -11.24 -10.05 -12.86
C LYS A 22 -9.85 -9.99 -12.22
N GLU A 23 -9.03 -9.08 -12.71
CA GLU A 23 -7.63 -8.91 -12.31
C GLU A 23 -7.33 -7.41 -12.09
N PRO A 24 -6.41 -7.09 -11.17
CA PRO A 24 -5.98 -5.71 -10.93
C PRO A 24 -5.19 -5.14 -12.12
N VAL A 25 -5.28 -3.82 -12.28
CA VAL A 25 -4.45 -3.05 -13.21
C VAL A 25 -3.15 -2.68 -12.52
N THR A 26 -2.04 -3.33 -12.92
CA THR A 26 -0.71 -3.03 -12.41
C THR A 26 -0.18 -1.69 -12.95
N LEU A 27 0.41 -0.89 -12.06
CA LEU A 27 1.12 0.35 -12.32
C LEU A 27 2.62 0.10 -12.12
N ILE A 28 3.43 0.45 -13.12
CA ILE A 28 4.89 0.35 -13.07
C ILE A 28 5.44 1.72 -13.40
N GLN A 29 5.87 2.46 -12.37
CA GLN A 29 6.38 3.84 -12.46
C GLN A 29 5.45 4.75 -13.30
N LYS A 30 4.15 4.49 -13.20
CA LYS A 30 3.14 5.09 -14.08
C LYS A 30 2.44 6.23 -13.36
N GLU A 31 2.30 7.36 -14.04
CA GLU A 31 1.49 8.46 -13.56
C GLU A 31 0.00 8.04 -13.53
N TYR A 32 -0.65 8.19 -12.38
CA TYR A 32 -2.03 7.74 -12.17
C TYR A 32 -2.82 8.73 -11.32
N SER A 33 -4.08 8.95 -11.69
CA SER A 33 -5.05 9.81 -11.00
C SER A 33 -6.35 9.05 -10.81
N PHE A 34 -7.05 9.31 -9.71
CA PHE A 34 -8.39 8.77 -9.45
C PHE A 34 -9.52 9.74 -9.85
N GLU A 35 -9.22 10.91 -10.42
CA GLU A 35 -10.22 11.92 -10.80
C GLU A 35 -11.31 11.38 -11.73
N ASP A 36 -10.94 10.47 -12.64
CA ASP A 36 -11.87 9.84 -13.58
C ASP A 36 -12.60 8.61 -13.01
N THR A 37 -12.40 8.31 -11.72
CA THR A 37 -13.05 7.17 -11.06
C THR A 37 -14.54 7.44 -10.91
N LYS A 38 -15.35 6.53 -11.45
CA LYS A 38 -16.81 6.58 -11.37
C LYS A 38 -17.31 5.94 -10.07
N GLU A 39 -18.59 6.16 -9.76
CA GLU A 39 -19.26 5.38 -8.71
C GLU A 39 -19.39 3.89 -9.08
N ASN A 40 -19.45 3.58 -10.38
CA ASN A 40 -19.43 2.22 -10.90
C ASN A 40 -18.75 2.22 -12.30
N PRO A 41 -17.71 1.41 -12.54
CA PRO A 41 -17.03 0.56 -11.55
C PRO A 41 -16.32 1.38 -10.47
N PHE A 42 -16.36 0.88 -9.23
CA PHE A 42 -15.63 1.44 -8.11
C PHE A 42 -14.33 0.67 -7.87
N VAL A 43 -13.42 1.23 -7.09
CA VAL A 43 -12.16 0.56 -6.73
C VAL A 43 -12.40 -0.34 -5.52
N ILE A 44 -12.16 -1.64 -5.65
CA ILE A 44 -12.23 -2.58 -4.53
C ILE A 44 -10.99 -2.43 -3.65
N GLU A 45 -9.82 -2.33 -4.27
CA GLU A 45 -8.53 -2.26 -3.59
C GLU A 45 -7.53 -1.49 -4.46
N ALA A 46 -6.65 -0.72 -3.82
CA ALA A 46 -5.45 -0.21 -4.47
C ALA A 46 -4.28 -0.22 -3.49
N LEU A 47 -3.11 -0.59 -3.98
CA LEU A 47 -1.83 -0.44 -3.29
C LEU A 47 -0.93 0.41 -4.17
N LEU A 48 -0.49 1.56 -3.68
CA LEU A 48 0.25 2.54 -4.44
C LEU A 48 1.50 2.93 -3.67
N TRP A 49 2.64 2.90 -4.34
CA TRP A 49 3.94 3.28 -3.80
C TRP A 49 4.57 4.33 -4.70
N ASN A 50 4.83 5.52 -4.16
CA ASN A 50 5.63 6.53 -4.82
C ASN A 50 7.03 6.49 -4.17
N ALA A 51 8.03 6.06 -4.95
CA ALA A 51 9.40 5.92 -4.47
C ALA A 51 10.15 7.26 -4.31
N GLU A 52 9.71 8.30 -5.01
CA GLU A 52 10.38 9.62 -5.02
C GLU A 52 10.14 10.38 -3.70
N GLU A 53 8.91 10.32 -3.19
CA GLU A 53 8.48 10.96 -1.95
C GLU A 53 8.34 9.96 -0.79
N GLU A 54 8.67 8.68 -1.03
CA GLU A 54 8.52 7.57 -0.08
C GLU A 54 7.11 7.45 0.54
N ILE A 55 6.07 7.61 -0.30
CA ILE A 55 4.66 7.60 0.11
C ILE A 55 3.99 6.29 -0.32
N SER A 56 3.35 5.63 0.65
CA SER A 56 2.47 4.49 0.45
C SER A 56 1.01 4.90 0.65
N ILE A 57 0.15 4.58 -0.32
CA ILE A 57 -1.29 4.79 -0.22
C ILE A 57 -1.98 3.44 -0.43
N MET A 58 -2.80 3.07 0.54
CA MET A 58 -3.55 1.82 0.55
C MET A 58 -5.03 2.13 0.62
N VAL A 59 -5.78 1.61 -0.35
CA VAL A 59 -7.23 1.79 -0.47
C VAL A 59 -7.90 0.44 -0.34
N ARG A 60 -8.93 0.35 0.49
CA ARG A 60 -9.82 -0.81 0.59
C ARG A 60 -11.27 -0.36 0.63
N HIS A 61 -12.15 -1.05 -0.10
CA HIS A 61 -13.58 -0.77 -0.09
C HIS A 61 -14.36 -1.88 0.62
N THR A 62 -14.98 -1.56 1.77
CA THR A 62 -15.84 -2.47 2.55
C THR A 62 -17.21 -1.83 2.80
N GLY A 63 -17.87 -1.40 1.72
CA GLY A 63 -19.11 -0.59 1.75
C GLY A 63 -18.84 0.92 1.84
N LYS A 64 -17.62 1.32 2.20
CA LYS A 64 -17.06 2.66 2.06
C LYS A 64 -15.56 2.55 1.83
N TYR A 65 -14.94 3.61 1.31
CA TYR A 65 -13.49 3.69 1.16
C TYR A 65 -12.79 3.87 2.50
N HIS A 66 -11.81 3.01 2.73
CA HIS A 66 -10.79 3.13 3.76
C HIS A 66 -9.47 3.45 3.06
N ILE A 67 -9.00 4.69 3.21
CA ILE A 67 -7.77 5.18 2.59
C ILE A 67 -6.77 5.42 3.70
N GLN A 68 -5.64 4.72 3.64
CA GLN A 68 -4.51 4.90 4.54
C GLN A 68 -3.34 5.44 3.74
N GLU A 69 -2.68 6.46 4.28
CA GLU A 69 -1.50 7.07 3.69
C GLU A 69 -0.39 7.01 4.73
N PHE A 70 0.77 6.54 4.30
CA PHE A 70 1.99 6.47 5.10
C PHE A 70 3.09 7.17 4.33
N LYS A 71 3.69 8.17 4.95
CA LYS A 71 4.93 8.77 4.50
C LYS A 71 6.05 8.20 5.35
N LEU A 72 6.99 7.49 4.74
CA LEU A 72 8.00 6.74 5.48
C LEU A 72 9.03 7.66 6.17
N ASP A 73 9.20 8.88 5.66
CA ASP A 73 10.06 9.92 6.21
C ASP A 73 9.45 10.65 7.43
N GLU A 74 8.12 10.57 7.61
CA GLU A 74 7.38 11.19 8.72
C GLU A 74 6.96 10.17 9.81
N LEU A 75 7.56 8.98 9.85
CA LEU A 75 7.26 7.97 10.87
C LEU A 75 7.78 8.40 12.27
N PRO A 76 7.15 7.95 13.37
CA PRO A 76 7.58 8.27 14.74
C PRO A 76 9.05 7.93 14.97
N ALA A 77 9.79 8.73 15.73
CA ALA A 77 11.24 8.54 15.89
C ALA A 77 11.63 7.15 16.41
N GLU A 78 10.86 6.62 17.36
CA GLU A 78 11.02 5.27 17.90
C GLU A 78 10.09 4.32 17.18
N HIS A 79 10.59 3.73 16.09
CA HIS A 79 9.88 2.72 15.33
C HIS A 79 10.86 1.69 14.75
N GLU A 80 10.33 0.51 14.45
CA GLU A 80 11.03 -0.53 13.71
C GLU A 80 10.24 -0.85 12.43
N LEU A 81 10.96 -0.93 11.30
CA LEU A 81 10.42 -1.41 10.03
C LEU A 81 10.97 -2.79 9.71
N VAL A 82 10.08 -3.79 9.70
CA VAL A 82 10.44 -5.17 9.34
C VAL A 82 9.95 -5.47 7.92
N GLU A 83 10.87 -5.79 7.01
CA GLU A 83 10.50 -6.15 5.64
C GLU A 83 9.68 -7.45 5.58
N LYS A 84 8.65 -7.44 4.75
CA LYS A 84 7.83 -8.62 4.40
C LYS A 84 7.67 -8.68 2.88
N VAL A 85 7.84 -9.87 2.34
CA VAL A 85 7.82 -10.14 0.90
C VAL A 85 6.84 -11.26 0.65
N TYR A 86 5.87 -11.03 -0.23
CA TYR A 86 4.82 -11.99 -0.56
C TYR A 86 4.82 -12.34 -2.04
N LEU A 87 4.35 -13.55 -2.36
CA LEU A 87 4.10 -13.94 -3.74
C LEU A 87 2.84 -13.21 -4.25
N PRO A 88 2.90 -12.61 -5.44
CA PRO A 88 1.77 -11.92 -6.02
C PRO A 88 0.73 -12.93 -6.50
N HIS A 89 -0.52 -12.52 -6.48
CA HIS A 89 -1.62 -13.24 -7.09
C HIS A 89 -2.30 -12.30 -8.09
N ARG A 90 -2.39 -12.71 -9.37
CA ARG A 90 -3.02 -11.95 -10.47
C ARG A 90 -2.38 -10.58 -10.80
N LEU A 91 -1.08 -10.41 -10.57
CA LEU A 91 -0.36 -9.17 -10.95
C LEU A 91 0.49 -9.31 -12.23
N GLY A 92 0.26 -10.39 -12.98
CA GLY A 92 1.01 -10.76 -14.18
C GLY A 92 2.43 -11.24 -13.89
N ASP A 93 3.12 -11.76 -14.91
CA ASP A 93 4.41 -12.45 -14.76
C ASP A 93 5.59 -11.50 -14.48
N LYS A 94 5.41 -10.20 -14.72
CA LYS A 94 6.46 -9.19 -14.51
C LYS A 94 6.72 -8.94 -13.02
N VAL A 95 5.71 -9.05 -12.18
CA VAL A 95 5.82 -8.86 -10.73
C VAL A 95 6.17 -10.21 -10.11
N LYS A 96 7.36 -10.31 -9.51
CA LYS A 96 7.82 -11.53 -8.83
C LYS A 96 7.44 -11.54 -7.36
N HIS A 97 7.49 -10.38 -6.71
CA HIS A 97 7.07 -10.22 -5.32
C HIS A 97 6.37 -8.89 -5.07
N VAL A 98 5.47 -8.90 -4.11
CA VAL A 98 4.86 -7.72 -3.49
C VAL A 98 5.58 -7.45 -2.18
N CYS A 99 6.10 -6.24 -2.01
CA CYS A 99 6.91 -5.87 -0.85
C CYS A 99 6.14 -4.96 0.10
N PHE A 100 6.32 -5.23 1.39
CA PHE A 100 5.75 -4.45 2.47
C PHE A 100 6.79 -4.24 3.57
N LYS A 101 6.55 -3.25 4.43
CA LYS A 101 7.23 -3.08 5.71
C LYS A 101 6.19 -3.08 6.83
N GLN A 102 6.39 -3.92 7.84
CA GLN A 102 5.61 -3.85 9.07
C GLN A 102 6.16 -2.72 9.92
N LEU A 103 5.30 -1.78 10.30
CA LEU A 103 5.60 -0.73 11.25
C LEU A 103 5.32 -1.23 12.66
N TRP A 104 6.34 -1.26 13.49
CA TRP A 104 6.26 -1.60 14.91
C TRP A 104 6.64 -0.38 15.73
N ILE A 105 5.82 -0.06 16.73
CA ILE A 105 6.04 1.08 17.64
C ILE A 105 5.95 0.54 19.07
N PRO A 106 6.89 0.91 19.95
CA PRO A 106 6.84 0.52 21.34
C PRO A 106 5.66 1.18 22.07
N GLU A 107 4.93 0.40 22.85
CA GLU A 107 3.84 0.88 23.69
C GLU A 107 3.76 0.09 24.99
N GLU A 108 3.28 0.72 26.08
CA GLU A 108 3.01 0.02 27.33
C GLU A 108 1.83 -0.96 27.16
N ASP A 109 2.04 -2.23 27.54
CA ASP A 109 0.97 -3.23 27.55
C ASP A 109 0.55 -3.57 28.99
N LYS A 110 -0.73 -3.37 29.30
CA LYS A 110 -1.34 -3.70 30.60
C LYS A 110 -1.26 -5.19 30.92
N LEU A 111 -1.24 -6.06 29.91
CA LEU A 111 -1.08 -7.51 30.07
C LEU A 111 0.37 -7.91 30.32
N CYS A 112 1.32 -6.99 30.10
CA CYS A 112 2.73 -7.17 30.37
C CYS A 112 3.20 -6.26 31.51
N GLU A 113 2.38 -6.06 32.56
CA GLU A 113 2.72 -5.22 33.72
C GLU A 113 3.14 -3.79 33.35
N LYS A 114 2.57 -3.23 32.27
CA LYS A 114 2.93 -1.93 31.67
C LYS A 114 4.37 -1.84 31.18
N MET A 115 5.01 -2.98 30.92
CA MET A 115 6.28 -2.99 30.21
C MET A 115 6.06 -2.53 28.77
N GLU A 116 7.07 -1.85 28.24
CA GLU A 116 7.12 -1.42 26.86
C GLU A 116 7.32 -2.63 25.94
N VAL A 117 6.41 -2.82 24.99
CA VAL A 117 6.42 -3.92 24.02
C VAL A 117 6.19 -3.40 22.61
N MET A 118 6.81 -4.06 21.64
CA MET A 118 6.64 -3.71 20.24
C MET A 118 5.25 -4.12 19.73
N THR A 119 4.47 -3.13 19.29
CA THR A 119 3.12 -3.36 18.76
C THR A 119 3.08 -3.07 17.26
N MET A 120 2.56 -4.00 16.47
CA MET A 120 2.41 -3.81 15.03
C MET A 120 1.30 -2.80 14.75
N LYS A 121 1.63 -1.69 14.09
CA LYS A 121 0.69 -0.61 13.76
C LYS A 121 0.18 -0.66 12.34
N ALA A 122 1.03 -1.07 11.40
CA ALA A 122 0.65 -1.14 10.00
C ALA A 122 1.47 -2.17 9.24
N LEU A 123 0.90 -2.65 8.14
CA LEU A 123 1.62 -3.36 7.08
C LEU A 123 1.61 -2.46 5.85
N ILE A 124 2.70 -1.74 5.62
CA ILE A 124 2.81 -0.65 4.65
C ILE A 124 3.33 -1.22 3.34
N PHE A 125 2.64 -1.00 2.23
CA PHE A 125 3.08 -1.44 0.91
C PHE A 125 4.27 -0.59 0.41
N THR A 126 5.32 -1.23 -0.09
CA THR A 126 6.56 -0.56 -0.54
C THR A 126 7.00 -1.03 -1.92
N GLY A 127 6.04 -1.24 -2.83
CA GLY A 127 6.31 -1.53 -4.23
C GLY A 127 6.52 -3.02 -4.55
N PHE A 128 7.13 -3.28 -5.70
CA PHE A 128 7.32 -4.62 -6.25
C PHE A 128 8.80 -4.99 -6.40
N LYS A 129 9.09 -6.29 -6.40
CA LYS A 129 10.30 -6.84 -7.02
C LYS A 129 9.92 -7.48 -8.34
N TYR A 130 10.61 -7.08 -9.41
CA TYR A 130 10.33 -7.58 -10.76
C TYR A 130 11.10 -8.87 -11.07
N SER A 131 10.60 -9.64 -12.03
CA SER A 131 11.37 -10.76 -12.61
C SER A 131 12.53 -10.22 -13.44
N THR A 132 13.71 -10.81 -13.31
CA THR A 132 14.95 -10.41 -14.02
C THR A 132 15.13 -11.12 -15.36
N GLU A 133 14.07 -11.70 -15.93
CA GLU A 133 14.16 -12.35 -17.23
C GLU A 133 14.21 -11.30 -18.34
N LYS A 134 15.39 -11.16 -18.94
CA LYS A 134 15.62 -10.44 -20.19
C LYS A 134 14.84 -11.16 -21.29
N ASN A 135 13.84 -10.50 -21.86
CA ASN A 135 13.37 -10.83 -23.21
C ASN A 135 14.46 -10.48 -24.22
#